data_AF-A0A7J7J1R3-F1
#
_entry.id   AF-A0A7J7J1R3-F1
#
_cell.length_a   1.000
_cell.length_b   1.000
_cell.length_c   1.000
_cell.angle_alpha   90.00
_cell.angle_beta   90.00
_cell.angle_gamma   90.00
#
_symmetry.space_group_name_H-M   'P 1'
#
loop_
_entity.id
_entity.type
_entity.pdbx_description
1 polymer ?
#
loop_
_entity_poly.entity_id
_entity_poly.type
_entity_poly.pdbx_seq_one_letter_code
_entity_poly.pdbx_strand_id
1 'polypeptide(L)' 'MFPAVEPTTEVGKVSAVSDQIRDWIKGNLTICPNHLFIFDEVEKMPEGVLDVLKPFVDFTEPVRGVEYRKAIYILLG' A
#
# COMPACT_ATOMS: atom_id res chain seq x y z
N MET A 1 -2.34 0.16 -11.05
CA MET A 1 -1.43 -1.01 -10.98
C MET A 1 -0.15 -0.56 -10.30
N PHE A 2 0.31 -1.28 -9.28
CA PHE A 2 1.58 -0.97 -8.63
C PHE A 2 2.72 -1.16 -9.65
N PRO A 3 3.68 -0.24 -9.76
CA PRO A 3 4.81 -0.43 -10.66
C PRO A 3 5.61 -1.67 -10.24
N ALA A 4 6.09 -2.44 -11.23
CA ALA A 4 6.95 -3.59 -10.98
C ALA A 4 8.25 -3.12 -10.30
N VAL A 5 8.46 -3.56 -9.06
CA VAL A 5 9.66 -3.27 -8.27
C VAL A 5 10.59 -4.48 -8.36
N GLU A 6 11.82 -4.28 -8.84
CA GLU A 6 12.87 -5.28 -8.79
C GLU A 6 13.59 -5.23 -7.41
N PRO A 7 13.59 -6.31 -6.61
CA PRO A 7 14.08 -6.26 -5.24
C PRO A 7 15.57 -6.57 -5.13
N THR A 8 16.37 -5.59 -4.71
CA THR A 8 17.79 -5.76 -4.33
C THR A 8 17.94 -5.98 -2.81
N THR A 9 18.38 -7.18 -2.42
CA THR A 9 19.08 -7.56 -1.15
C THR A 9 18.31 -7.70 0.19
N GLU A 10 18.48 -8.85 0.86
CA GLU A 10 17.51 -9.63 1.68
C GLU A 10 17.10 -9.17 3.11
N VAL A 11 17.83 -8.30 3.81
CA VAL A 11 17.47 -7.92 5.21
C VAL A 11 16.80 -6.54 5.29
N GLY A 12 16.82 -5.78 4.19
CA GLY A 12 16.09 -4.50 4.03
C GLY A 12 14.91 -4.57 3.05
N LYS A 13 14.58 -5.75 2.50
CA LYS A 13 13.56 -5.90 1.44
C LYS A 13 12.15 -5.56 1.92
N VAL A 14 11.74 -6.09 3.07
CA VAL A 14 10.36 -5.90 3.57
C VAL A 14 10.10 -4.44 3.91
N SER A 15 11.04 -3.78 4.59
CA SER A 15 10.92 -2.35 4.90
C SER A 15 10.94 -1.49 3.65
N ALA A 16 11.85 -1.74 2.70
CA ALA A 16 11.92 -0.95 1.47
C ALA A 16 10.66 -1.09 0.61
N VAL A 17 10.15 -2.31 0.44
CA VAL A 17 8.92 -2.57 -0.32
C VAL A 17 7.71 -1.96 0.38
N SER A 18 7.62 -2.11 1.71
CA SER A 18 6.56 -1.48 2.51
C SER A 18 6.58 0.04 2.39
N ASP A 19 7.76 0.65 2.50
CA ASP A 19 7.94 2.09 2.38
C ASP A 19 7.50 2.60 1.00
N GLN A 20 7.84 1.88 -0.07
CA GLN A 20 7.41 2.21 -1.42
C GLN A 20 5.89 2.09 -1.61
N ILE A 21 5.27 1.01 -1.12
CA ILE A 21 3.81 0.84 -1.17
C ILE A 21 3.13 2.00 -0.43
N ARG A 22 3.64 2.36 0.75
CA ARG A 22 3.12 3.46 1.56
C ARG A 22 3.17 4.79 0.83
N ASP A 23 4.31 5.11 0.22
CA ASP A 23 4.51 6.39 -0.46
C ASP A 23 3.69 6.45 -1.76
N TRP A 24 3.57 5.31 -2.46
CA TRP A 24 2.71 5.20 -3.64
C TRP A 24 1.23 5.41 -3.29
N ILE A 25 0.72 4.80 -2.21
CA ILE A 25 -0.67 5.00 -1.76
C ILE A 25 -0.90 6.47 -1.39
N LYS A 26 0.00 7.05 -0.58
CA LYS A 26 -0.10 8.46 -0.18
C LYS A 26 -0.07 9.41 -1.37
N GLY A 27 0.84 9.19 -2.32
CA GLY A 27 0.95 9.99 -3.53
C GLY A 27 -0.35 9.99 -4.35
N ASN A 28 -0.90 8.80 -4.61
CA ASN A 28 -2.13 8.68 -5.40
C ASN A 28 -3.35 9.27 -4.67
N LEU A 29 -3.48 9.05 -3.36
CA LEU A 29 -4.62 9.55 -2.59
C LEU A 29 -4.56 11.04 -2.30
N THR A 30 -3.38 11.66 -2.40
CA THR A 30 -3.24 13.12 -2.42
C THR A 30 -3.79 13.72 -3.71
N ILE A 31 -3.70 12.98 -4.83
CA ILE A 31 -4.21 13.43 -6.14
C ILE A 31 -5.72 13.15 -6.27
N CYS A 32 -6.16 11.94 -5.94
CA CYS A 32 -7.55 11.53 -6.02
C CYS A 32 -7.89 10.58 -4.86
N PRO A 33 -8.77 10.97 -3.92
CA PRO A 33 -9.13 10.13 -2.77
C PRO A 33 -9.97 8.91 -3.18
N ASN A 34 -10.67 8.97 -4.33
CA ASN A 34 -11.44 7.87 -4.90
C ASN A 34 -10.60 7.02 -5.85
N HIS A 35 -9.53 6.42 -5.33
CA HIS A 35 -8.60 5.60 -6.11
C HIS A 35 -8.82 4.10 -5.86
N LEU A 36 -8.61 3.27 -6.88
CA LEU A 36 -8.66 1.81 -6.78
C LEU A 36 -7.24 1.22 -6.72
N PHE A 37 -6.96 0.47 -5.67
CA PHE A 37 -5.73 -0.29 -5.51
C PHE A 37 -6.03 -1.78 -5.68
N ILE A 38 -5.24 -2.45 -6.52
CA ILE A 38 -5.31 -3.89 -6.75
C ILE A 38 -3.94 -4.46 -6.42
N PHE A 39 -3.91 -5.40 -5.49
CA PHE A 39 -2.75 -6.19 -5.12
C PHE A 39 -3.03 -7.61 -5.56
N ASP A 40 -2.27 -8.07 -6.55
CA ASP A 40 -2.38 -9.42 -7.11
C ASP A 40 -1.29 -10.32 -6.52
N GLU A 41 -1.54 -11.63 -6.52
CA GLU A 41 -0.64 -12.65 -5.97
C GLU A 41 -0.15 -12.32 -4.54
N VAL A 42 -1.06 -11.91 -3.65
CA VAL A 42 -0.72 -11.48 -2.27
C VAL A 42 -0.06 -12.59 -1.44
N GLU A 43 -0.29 -13.85 -1.79
CA GLU A 43 0.32 -15.06 -1.23
C GLU A 43 1.82 -15.20 -1.57
N LYS A 44 2.28 -14.52 -2.63
CA LYS A 44 3.71 -14.47 -2.98
C LYS A 44 4.43 -13.27 -2.35
N MET A 45 3.71 -12.37 -1.68
CA MET A 45 4.32 -11.23 -1.01
C MET A 45 5.04 -11.68 0.27
N PRO A 46 6.21 -11.10 0.59
CA PRO A 46 6.87 -11.39 1.85
C PRO A 46 5.98 -11.08 3.05
N GLU A 47 6.06 -11.93 4.08
CA GLU A 47 5.35 -11.71 5.34
C GLU A 47 5.65 -10.31 5.89
N GLY A 48 4.60 -9.62 6.36
CA GLY A 48 4.69 -8.26 6.90
C GLY A 48 4.60 -7.14 5.86
N VAL A 49 4.69 -7.40 4.55
CA VAL A 49 4.53 -6.33 3.54
C VAL A 49 3.12 -5.74 3.56
N LEU A 50 2.09 -6.57 3.68
CA LEU A 50 0.69 -6.13 3.73
C LEU A 50 0.35 -5.37 5.02
N ASP A 51 1.17 -5.46 6.07
CA ASP A 51 0.94 -4.71 7.31
C ASP A 51 0.99 -3.21 7.08
N VAL A 52 1.65 -2.76 6.02
CA VAL A 52 1.68 -1.34 5.64
C VAL A 52 0.31 -0.80 5.22
N LEU A 53 -0.62 -1.67 4.83
CA LEU A 53 -1.98 -1.29 4.45
C LEU A 53 -2.83 -0.95 5.68
N LYS A 54 -2.55 -1.55 6.85
CA LYS A 54 -3.34 -1.38 8.08
C LYS A 54 -3.77 0.07 8.35
N PRO A 55 -2.88 1.08 8.40
CA PRO A 55 -3.31 2.47 8.68
C PRO A 55 -4.21 3.10 7.60
N PHE A 56 -4.27 2.54 6.40
CA PHE A 56 -5.09 3.06 5.31
C PHE A 56 -6.46 2.38 5.22
N VAL A 57 -6.53 1.10 5.58
CA VAL A 57 -7.79 0.32 5.58
C VAL A 57 -8.50 0.41 6.93
N ASP A 58 -7.75 0.60 8.03
CA ASP A 58 -8.32 0.75 9.36
C ASP A 58 -8.97 2.12 9.55
N PHE A 59 -10.10 2.16 10.27
CA PHE A 59 -11.02 3.29 10.40
C PHE A 59 -10.49 4.43 11.28
N THR A 60 -9.16 4.58 11.37
CA THR A 60 -8.53 5.65 12.14
C THR A 60 -8.85 7.03 11.54
N GLU A 61 -8.87 8.05 12.40
CA GLU A 61 -9.19 9.43 12.00
C GLU A 61 -8.34 9.91 10.81
N PRO A 62 -8.87 10.83 9.97
CA PRO A 62 -8.12 11.36 8.83
C PRO A 62 -6.72 11.83 9.23
N VAL A 63 -5.68 11.13 8.77
CA VAL A 63 -4.30 11.53 9.05
C VAL A 63 -3.99 12.75 8.19
N ARG A 64 -3.79 13.91 8.83
CA ARG A 64 -3.40 15.18 8.17
C ARG A 64 -4.39 15.67 7.09
N GLY A 65 -5.68 15.39 7.23
CA GLY A 65 -6.72 15.90 6.34
C GLY A 65 -6.87 15.18 5.00
N VAL A 66 -6.13 14.08 4.77
CA VAL A 66 -6.32 13.21 3.61
C VAL A 66 -7.34 12.11 3.95
N GLU A 67 -8.42 12.02 3.17
CA GLU A 67 -9.45 11.00 3.35
C GLU A 67 -9.06 9.69 2.67
N TYR A 68 -8.27 8.87 3.38
CA TYR A 68 -7.84 7.55 2.90
C TYR A 68 -9.00 6.54 2.76
N ARG A 69 -10.15 6.81 3.39
CA ARG A 69 -11.34 5.93 3.45
C ARG A 69 -12.16 5.87 2.17
N LYS A 70 -11.90 6.76 1.20
CA LYS A 70 -12.61 6.77 -0.10
C LYS A 70 -11.98 5.84 -1.13
N ALA A 71 -10.81 5.31 -0.83
CA ALA A 71 -10.10 4.37 -1.68
C ALA A 71 -10.71 2.97 -1.59
N ILE A 72 -10.63 2.21 -2.68
CA ILE A 72 -11.03 0.80 -2.72
C ILE A 72 -9.76 -0.04 -2.80
N TYR A 73 -9.66 -1.08 -1.98
CA TYR A 73 -8.54 -2.02 -1.96
C TYR A 73 -9.03 -3.42 -2.33
N ILE A 74 -8.49 -3.98 -3.40
CA ILE A 74 -8.75 -5.36 -3.84
C ILE A 74 -7.48 -6.18 -3.64
N LEU A 75 -7.61 -7.28 -2.91
CA LEU A 75 -6.54 -8.25 -2.65
C LEU A 75 -6.93 -9.55 -3.37
N LEU A 76 -6.10 -9.98 -4.31
CA LEU A 76 -6.24 -11.23 -5.05
C LEU A 76 -5.14 -12.18 -4.62
N GLY A 77 -5.46 -13.47 -4.50
CA GLY A 77 -4.49 -14.50 -4.15
C GLY A 77 -4.64 -15.77 -4.95
#